data_AF-K0R2U5-F1
#
_entry.id   AF-K0R2U5-F1
#
_cell.length_a   1.000
_cell.length_b   1.000
_cell.length_c   1.000
_cell.angle_alpha   90.00
_cell.angle_beta   90.00
_cell.angle_gamma   90.00
#
_symmetry.space_group_name_H-M   'P 1'
#
loop_
_entity.id
_entity.type
_entity.pdbx_description
1 polymer ?
#
loop_
_entity_poly.entity_id
_entity_poly.type
_entity_poly.pdbx_seq_one_letter_code
_entity_poly.pdbx_strand_id
1 'polypeptide(L)'
;GPRTDYNAFGDVPTYSSSNPVVYGNKAIEIDEWRIVQIDERHLSVSHSGGGVSRVYSNNGYVTSGSAAYSGWQQDLGTPTCAFMTEKFLQLGDWRIAEMDENHLSVSHRNGYTRRDGTFHSGWGSKSWNGWDLVATNVLQGSTDGCASIQDALLIPVADGSGSSQVLVKFNKPMDGSSADKSLYRIYAAEGEDLDILSASFSTTDQSLLELNIAGIPSGVTYNVMTVDQEVGGSPEPVKLVPTATSVFLPSVFFKTSQIFRDTGSTHRGPRSDFHGFDLVTSSGLTYSSQPIMFGDKGVQIRDWRIRQIDATHMSVSNENGNVSRIYRADGTVHGNNKDFSGYQIEELGEPACAYLTSSFLQIGDWRFGEISTHLSVTHKGGKTAMIYRDDGRIFQGPRTDFNAWGLQDEEILMGSNEGCGETALFA
;
A
#
# COMPACT_ATOMS: atom_id res chain seq x y z
N GLY A 1 28.85 32.51 18.18
CA GLY A 1 28.87 32.06 19.59
C GLY A 1 27.46 32.07 20.14
N PRO A 2 27.17 31.35 21.23
CA PRO A 2 25.88 31.41 21.90
C PRO A 2 25.56 32.86 22.28
N ARG A 3 24.35 33.29 21.96
CA ARG A 3 23.83 34.63 22.23
C ARG A 3 23.02 34.59 23.52
N THR A 4 23.33 35.45 24.47
CA THR A 4 22.60 35.55 25.76
C THR A 4 21.49 36.60 25.72
N ASP A 5 21.49 37.45 24.69
CA ASP A 5 20.61 38.60 24.47
C ASP A 5 19.26 38.24 23.82
N TYR A 6 19.12 37.04 23.24
CA TYR A 6 17.89 36.56 22.61
C TYR A 6 17.59 35.13 23.03
N ASN A 7 17.24 34.95 24.31
CA ASN A 7 16.92 33.65 24.87
C ASN A 7 15.47 33.67 25.42
N ALA A 8 14.75 32.56 25.22
CA ALA A 8 13.33 32.46 25.57
C ALA A 8 13.07 32.42 27.10
N PHE A 9 14.12 32.38 27.93
CA PHE A 9 14.06 32.22 29.37
C PHE A 9 14.62 33.42 30.15
N GLY A 10 14.89 34.55 29.48
CA GLY A 10 15.46 35.75 30.10
C GLY A 10 14.40 36.52 30.90
N ASP A 11 14.84 37.27 31.91
CA ASP A 11 13.96 37.99 32.86
C ASP A 11 13.01 39.03 32.22
N VAL A 12 13.27 39.41 30.96
CA VAL A 12 12.36 40.23 30.15
C VAL A 12 12.05 39.48 28.86
N PRO A 13 11.09 38.55 28.88
CA PRO A 13 10.72 37.87 27.67
C PRO A 13 10.03 38.88 26.73
N THR A 14 10.67 39.18 25.59
CA THR A 14 10.09 39.99 24.52
C THR A 14 9.10 39.14 23.72
N TYR A 15 8.08 38.57 24.36
CA TYR A 15 6.98 37.92 23.63
C TYR A 15 5.90 38.96 23.28
N SER A 16 5.30 38.78 22.12
CA SER A 16 4.01 39.38 21.78
C SER A 16 2.96 38.82 22.76
N SER A 17 2.40 39.67 23.62
CA SER A 17 1.25 39.30 24.47
C SER A 17 -0.07 39.26 23.69
N SER A 18 -0.02 39.58 22.39
CA SER A 18 -1.18 39.75 21.52
C SER A 18 -1.67 38.46 20.88
N ASN A 19 -0.77 37.51 20.56
CA ASN A 19 -1.13 36.37 19.70
C ASN A 19 -0.83 35.02 20.39
N PRO A 20 -1.85 34.18 20.65
CA PRO A 20 -1.63 32.82 21.13
C PRO A 20 -0.96 31.96 20.05
N VAL A 21 -0.35 30.85 20.46
CA VAL A 21 0.11 29.82 19.53
C VAL A 21 -1.11 29.20 18.85
N VAL A 22 -1.14 29.18 17.52
CA VAL A 22 -2.26 28.67 16.72
C VAL A 22 -1.83 27.45 15.91
N TYR A 23 -2.65 26.40 15.93
CA TYR A 23 -2.49 25.24 15.05
C TYR A 23 -3.28 25.46 13.77
N GLY A 24 -2.67 25.14 12.63
CA GLY A 24 -3.28 25.23 11.31
C GLY A 24 -3.17 23.90 10.56
N ASN A 25 -3.29 23.95 9.23
CA ASN A 25 -3.10 22.79 8.37
C ASN A 25 -1.62 22.42 8.30
N LYS A 26 -1.25 21.33 8.98
CA LYS A 26 0.11 20.80 9.15
C LYS A 26 1.08 21.90 9.61
N ALA A 27 0.57 22.85 10.38
CA ALA A 27 1.23 24.11 10.71
C ALA A 27 1.06 24.46 12.18
N ILE A 28 2.06 25.17 12.70
CA ILE A 28 1.95 25.94 13.93
C ILE A 28 2.42 27.36 13.64
N GLU A 29 1.61 28.34 14.04
CA GLU A 29 1.92 29.77 13.98
C GLU A 29 2.19 30.28 15.39
N ILE A 30 3.32 30.95 15.55
CA ILE A 30 3.78 31.57 16.78
C ILE A 30 4.09 33.02 16.41
N ASP A 31 3.10 33.88 16.61
CA ASP A 31 3.18 35.29 16.22
C ASP A 31 3.57 35.42 14.72
N GLU A 32 4.66 36.10 14.40
CA GLU A 32 5.13 36.25 13.01
C GLU A 32 5.91 35.05 12.45
N TRP A 33 5.99 33.94 13.18
CA TRP A 33 6.69 32.73 12.76
C TRP A 33 5.76 31.57 12.46
N ARG A 34 6.07 30.80 11.41
CA ARG A 34 5.42 29.53 11.09
C ARG A 34 6.41 28.39 11.03
N ILE A 35 6.05 27.26 11.64
CA ILE A 35 6.64 25.95 11.37
C ILE A 35 5.57 25.13 10.65
N VAL A 36 5.82 24.73 9.41
CA VAL A 36 4.77 24.16 8.58
C VAL A 36 5.30 23.22 7.51
N GLN A 37 4.55 22.15 7.25
CA GLN A 37 4.76 21.32 6.06
C GLN A 37 4.21 22.07 4.85
N ILE A 38 5.11 22.44 3.93
CA ILE A 38 4.76 23.25 2.74
C ILE A 38 4.48 22.39 1.51
N ASP A 39 5.00 21.17 1.46
CA ASP A 39 4.74 20.15 0.45
C ASP A 39 5.06 18.75 1.03
N GLU A 40 4.98 17.69 0.23
CA GLU A 40 5.29 16.31 0.67
C GLU A 40 6.75 16.09 1.11
N ARG A 41 7.65 17.01 0.73
CA ARG A 41 9.08 16.86 0.90
C ARG A 41 9.66 17.81 1.93
N HIS A 42 8.99 18.91 2.26
CA HIS A 42 9.60 19.99 3.00
C HIS A 42 8.80 20.44 4.23
N LEU A 43 9.51 20.58 5.35
CA LEU A 43 9.07 21.32 6.53
C LEU A 43 9.84 22.63 6.60
N SER A 44 9.14 23.75 6.69
CA SER A 44 9.73 25.09 6.72
C SER A 44 9.58 25.76 8.08
N VAL A 45 10.59 26.53 8.45
CA VAL A 45 10.56 27.50 9.56
C VAL A 45 10.77 28.89 8.96
N SER A 46 9.73 29.71 8.96
CA SER A 46 9.69 30.96 8.19
C SER A 46 8.99 32.10 8.93
N HIS A 47 9.33 33.33 8.55
CA HIS A 47 8.83 34.57 9.12
C HIS A 47 7.84 35.27 8.17
N SER A 48 6.87 36.00 8.71
CA SER A 48 5.84 36.75 7.97
C SER A 48 6.44 37.70 6.93
N GLY A 49 7.58 38.31 7.26
CA GLY A 49 8.39 39.15 6.38
C GLY A 49 9.08 38.42 5.20
N GLY A 50 8.77 37.15 4.94
CA GLY A 50 9.25 36.37 3.79
C GLY A 50 10.59 35.66 4.00
N GLY A 51 11.23 35.83 5.16
CA GLY A 51 12.48 35.16 5.50
C GLY A 51 12.26 33.69 5.84
N VAL A 52 13.02 32.79 5.20
CA VAL A 52 13.01 31.35 5.52
C VAL A 52 14.29 31.00 6.28
N SER A 53 14.12 30.74 7.58
CA SER A 53 15.23 30.39 8.48
C SER A 53 15.79 29.01 8.15
N ARG A 54 14.91 28.02 8.01
CA ARG A 54 15.28 26.64 7.70
C ARG A 54 14.20 25.92 6.89
N VAL A 55 14.66 24.99 6.07
CA VAL A 55 13.84 24.01 5.36
C VAL A 55 14.44 22.64 5.60
N TYR A 56 13.65 21.73 6.15
CA TYR A 56 14.00 20.33 6.33
C TYR A 56 13.42 19.54 5.15
N SER A 57 14.24 18.76 4.49
CA SER A 57 13.87 17.90 3.35
C SER A 57 13.69 16.46 3.82
N ASN A 58 12.70 15.76 3.28
CA ASN A 58 12.32 14.41 3.70
C ASN A 58 13.39 13.33 3.41
N ASN A 59 14.50 13.70 2.77
CA ASN A 59 15.71 12.90 2.57
C ASN A 59 16.80 13.21 3.62
N GLY A 60 16.49 13.99 4.66
CA GLY A 60 17.39 14.35 5.75
C GLY A 60 18.23 15.61 5.52
N TYR A 61 18.13 16.27 4.35
CA TYR A 61 18.84 17.52 4.08
C TYR A 61 18.20 18.71 4.77
N VAL A 62 19.02 19.71 5.13
CA VAL A 62 18.54 20.99 5.65
C VAL A 62 19.16 22.12 4.84
N THR A 63 18.31 23.01 4.33
CA THR A 63 18.71 24.20 3.60
C THR A 63 18.17 25.45 4.30
N SER A 64 18.72 26.62 3.98
CA SER A 64 18.26 27.91 4.49
C SER A 64 18.11 28.92 3.35
N GLY A 65 17.29 29.96 3.57
CA GLY A 65 17.34 31.18 2.74
C GLY A 65 16.60 31.16 1.41
N SER A 66 15.73 30.17 1.13
CA SER A 66 14.90 30.17 -0.09
C SER A 66 13.47 30.61 0.22
N ALA A 67 13.08 31.78 -0.27
CA ALA A 67 11.72 32.33 -0.14
C ALA A 67 10.64 31.46 -0.82
N ALA A 68 11.04 30.59 -1.76
CA ALA A 68 10.16 29.62 -2.42
C ALA A 68 9.59 28.57 -1.45
N TYR A 69 10.16 28.45 -0.25
CA TYR A 69 9.72 27.54 0.79
C TYR A 69 9.12 28.30 1.99
N SER A 70 8.59 29.51 1.79
CA SER A 70 7.98 30.27 2.88
C SER A 70 6.62 29.70 3.24
N GLY A 71 6.43 29.39 4.53
CA GLY A 71 5.14 28.93 5.08
C GLY A 71 4.04 30.00 5.07
N TRP A 72 4.38 31.22 4.65
CA TRP A 72 3.45 32.34 4.46
C TRP A 72 2.90 32.44 3.04
N GLN A 73 3.30 31.54 2.13
CA GLN A 73 2.72 31.40 0.80
C GLN A 73 1.36 30.69 0.80
N GLN A 74 1.02 30.04 1.91
CA GLN A 74 -0.24 29.33 2.12
C GLN A 74 -1.01 29.93 3.29
N ASP A 75 -2.34 29.89 3.22
CA ASP A 75 -3.17 30.24 4.37
C ASP A 75 -2.92 29.25 5.51
N LEU A 76 -3.04 29.72 6.76
CA LEU A 76 -2.81 28.87 7.93
C LEU A 76 -3.83 27.70 7.96
N GLY A 77 -5.04 27.92 7.46
CA GLY A 77 -6.11 26.93 7.42
C GLY A 77 -6.64 26.56 8.80
N THR A 78 -7.54 25.58 8.84
CA THR A 78 -8.02 24.98 10.09
C THR A 78 -7.01 23.96 10.62
N PRO A 79 -6.95 23.71 11.95
CA PRO A 79 -6.08 22.71 12.53
C PRO A 79 -6.33 21.33 11.90
N THR A 80 -5.39 20.87 11.07
CA THR A 80 -5.45 19.55 10.43
C THR A 80 -4.04 18.96 10.43
N CYS A 81 -3.92 17.75 10.96
CA CYS A 81 -2.69 17.06 11.21
C CYS A 81 -1.59 17.91 11.87
N ALA A 82 -1.97 18.75 12.81
CA ALA A 82 -1.07 19.58 13.57
C ALA A 82 -1.45 19.43 15.04
N PHE A 83 -0.66 18.68 15.80
CA PHE A 83 -0.97 18.39 17.19
C PHE A 83 0.27 18.08 18.02
N MET A 84 0.17 18.30 19.32
CA MET A 84 1.22 18.03 20.29
C MET A 84 0.77 16.96 21.27
N THR A 85 1.71 16.10 21.65
CA THR A 85 1.58 15.06 22.65
C THR A 85 2.58 15.29 23.78
N GLU A 86 2.59 14.40 24.77
CA GLU A 86 3.61 14.36 25.81
C GLU A 86 5.01 13.96 25.30
N LYS A 87 5.15 13.52 24.03
CA LYS A 87 6.42 13.06 23.45
C LYS A 87 6.89 13.86 22.24
N PHE A 88 5.96 14.39 21.44
CA PHE A 88 6.29 15.01 20.17
C PHE A 88 5.24 16.03 19.71
N LEU A 89 5.68 16.98 18.92
CA LEU A 89 4.86 17.81 18.05
C LEU A 89 4.82 17.16 16.66
N GLN A 90 3.63 16.90 16.13
CA GLN A 90 3.43 16.40 14.77
C GLN A 90 2.81 17.49 13.89
N LEU A 91 3.38 17.65 12.69
CA LEU A 91 2.96 18.56 11.64
C LEU A 91 2.96 17.79 10.32
N GLY A 92 1.80 17.27 9.93
CA GLY A 92 1.66 16.36 8.79
C GLY A 92 2.52 15.11 8.93
N ASP A 93 3.44 14.94 7.99
CA ASP A 93 4.38 13.82 7.89
C ASP A 93 5.68 14.04 8.70
N TRP A 94 5.75 15.13 9.45
CA TRP A 94 6.89 15.52 10.26
C TRP A 94 6.62 15.44 11.75
N ARG A 95 7.61 15.00 12.52
CA ARG A 95 7.62 15.04 13.99
C ARG A 95 8.84 15.79 14.50
N ILE A 96 8.62 16.60 15.54
CA ILE A 96 9.66 17.21 16.36
C ILE A 96 9.56 16.59 17.76
N ALA A 97 10.62 15.96 18.24
CA ALA A 97 10.55 15.17 19.45
C ALA A 97 11.88 15.12 20.21
N GLU A 98 11.79 15.11 21.54
CA GLU A 98 12.91 14.76 22.41
C GLU A 98 13.13 13.24 22.34
N MET A 99 14.35 12.83 22.05
CA MET A 99 14.74 11.43 21.92
C MET A 99 15.32 10.88 23.22
N ASP A 100 16.12 11.70 23.88
CA ASP A 100 16.69 11.49 25.21
C ASP A 100 17.04 12.87 25.81
N GLU A 101 17.60 12.87 27.01
CA GLU A 101 17.94 14.08 27.79
C GLU A 101 18.85 15.08 27.04
N ASN A 102 19.50 14.68 25.94
CA ASN A 102 20.45 15.51 25.20
C ASN A 102 20.08 15.72 23.72
N HIS A 103 19.00 15.11 23.21
CA HIS A 103 18.73 15.05 21.77
C HIS A 103 17.31 15.48 21.40
N LEU A 104 17.20 16.54 20.60
CA LEU A 104 15.97 16.94 19.90
C LEU A 104 16.07 16.54 18.43
N SER A 105 15.07 15.81 17.93
CA SER A 105 15.00 15.34 16.55
C SER A 105 13.90 16.05 15.76
N VAL A 106 14.17 16.34 14.50
CA VAL A 106 13.17 16.72 13.49
C VAL A 106 13.21 15.61 12.44
N SER A 107 12.11 14.88 12.30
CA SER A 107 12.06 13.61 11.58
C SER A 107 10.86 13.50 10.67
N HIS A 108 11.06 12.89 9.50
CA HIS A 108 10.00 12.59 8.56
C HIS A 108 9.56 11.13 8.66
N ARG A 109 8.29 10.84 8.34
CA ARG A 109 7.67 9.49 8.46
C ARG A 109 8.34 8.40 7.64
N ASN A 110 9.09 8.76 6.61
CA ASN A 110 9.82 7.81 5.75
C ASN A 110 11.12 7.28 6.40
N GLY A 111 11.35 7.61 7.68
CA GLY A 111 12.48 7.09 8.45
C GLY A 111 13.71 8.00 8.44
N TYR A 112 13.76 9.06 7.62
CA TYR A 112 14.88 9.99 7.64
C TYR A 112 14.79 10.95 8.83
N THR A 113 15.86 10.96 9.62
CA THR A 113 16.07 11.86 10.75
C THR A 113 17.28 12.75 10.47
N ARG A 114 17.29 13.93 11.08
CA ARG A 114 18.55 14.66 11.27
C ARG A 114 19.24 14.11 12.51
N ARG A 115 20.55 13.81 12.41
CA ARG A 115 21.40 13.56 13.57
C ARG A 115 21.51 14.81 14.45
N ASP A 116 20.87 14.67 15.61
CA ASP A 116 21.21 15.13 16.97
C ASP A 116 21.72 16.56 17.26
N GLY A 117 21.31 17.07 18.43
CA GLY A 117 21.62 18.38 19.01
C GLY A 117 23.09 18.69 19.30
N THR A 118 24.04 17.90 18.81
CA THR A 118 25.45 18.28 18.68
C THR A 118 25.87 18.10 17.21
N PHE A 119 26.40 19.15 16.57
CA PHE A 119 26.76 19.13 15.15
C PHE A 119 27.82 18.05 14.85
N HIS A 120 27.40 16.86 14.40
CA HIS A 120 28.29 15.83 13.84
C HIS A 120 28.07 15.66 12.34
N SER A 121 29.15 15.76 11.56
CA SER A 121 29.16 15.52 10.12
C SER A 121 29.14 14.01 9.81
N GLY A 122 28.04 13.49 9.29
CA GLY A 122 27.93 12.10 8.81
C GLY A 122 26.50 11.73 8.39
N TRP A 123 26.36 11.05 7.25
CA TRP A 123 25.15 10.90 6.46
C TRP A 123 24.12 9.88 7.01
N GLY A 124 22.82 10.21 6.95
CA GLY A 124 21.72 9.25 6.72
C GLY A 124 21.43 8.16 7.75
N SER A 125 21.48 8.44 9.05
CA SER A 125 21.11 7.47 10.10
C SER A 125 19.58 7.36 10.26
N LYS A 126 19.01 6.14 10.30
CA LYS A 126 17.59 5.88 10.63
C LYS A 126 17.30 5.88 12.14
N SER A 127 18.32 5.98 12.98
CA SER A 127 18.17 6.06 14.44
C SER A 127 17.65 7.43 14.90
N TRP A 128 16.99 7.48 16.05
CA TRP A 128 16.49 8.71 16.70
C TRP A 128 15.32 9.38 15.95
N ASN A 129 14.37 8.57 15.50
CA ASN A 129 13.22 9.03 14.73
C ASN A 129 12.01 9.30 15.63
N GLY A 130 11.38 10.47 15.51
CA GLY A 130 10.15 10.82 16.24
C GLY A 130 8.98 9.90 15.95
N TRP A 131 9.04 9.18 14.84
CA TRP A 131 8.07 8.16 14.48
C TRP A 131 8.24 6.84 15.25
N ASP A 132 9.37 6.63 15.92
CA ASP A 132 9.58 5.49 16.84
C ASP A 132 8.88 5.72 18.20
N LEU A 133 8.51 6.97 18.50
CA LEU A 133 7.81 7.33 19.73
C LEU A 133 6.31 7.08 19.60
N VAL A 134 5.76 6.41 20.62
CA VAL A 134 4.32 6.17 20.76
C VAL A 134 3.80 7.09 21.86
N ALA A 135 2.75 7.84 21.57
CA ALA A 135 2.04 8.69 22.52
C ALA A 135 0.55 8.40 22.44
N THR A 136 -0.14 8.47 23.58
CA THR A 136 -1.56 8.10 23.68
C THR A 136 -2.49 9.31 23.82
N ASN A 137 -1.95 10.46 24.22
CA ASN A 137 -2.75 11.64 24.51
C ASN A 137 -2.38 12.81 23.58
N VAL A 138 -3.40 13.44 23.01
CA VAL A 138 -3.26 14.72 22.31
C VAL A 138 -3.50 15.83 23.33
N LEU A 139 -2.50 16.67 23.55
CA LEU A 139 -2.55 17.78 24.50
C LEU A 139 -3.15 19.04 23.87
N GLN A 140 -2.79 19.31 22.61
CA GLN A 140 -3.24 20.47 21.83
C GLN A 140 -3.24 20.16 20.33
N GLY A 141 -4.04 20.91 19.55
CA GLY A 141 -4.16 20.75 18.11
C GLY A 141 -5.20 19.71 17.68
N SER A 142 -5.11 19.23 16.43
CA SER A 142 -6.02 18.22 15.88
C SER A 142 -5.27 17.12 15.13
N THR A 143 -5.79 15.90 15.23
CA THR A 143 -5.33 14.74 14.45
C THR A 143 -6.12 14.54 13.15
N ASP A 144 -7.13 15.36 12.90
CA ASP A 144 -7.98 15.33 11.71
C ASP A 144 -7.12 15.62 10.48
N GLY A 145 -7.31 14.91 9.37
CA GLY A 145 -6.46 15.06 8.18
C GLY A 145 -5.04 14.48 8.29
N CYS A 146 -4.63 13.88 9.42
CA CYS A 146 -3.42 13.03 9.45
C CYS A 146 -3.62 11.68 8.78
N ALA A 147 -4.88 11.31 8.58
CA ALA A 147 -5.21 10.09 7.89
C ALA A 147 -5.04 10.30 6.39
N SER A 148 -4.39 9.33 5.77
CA SER A 148 -4.28 9.26 4.32
C SER A 148 -4.92 7.95 3.88
N ILE A 149 -5.58 7.99 2.72
CA ILE A 149 -5.99 6.76 2.05
C ILE A 149 -4.72 5.99 1.73
N GLN A 150 -4.56 4.84 2.39
CA GLN A 150 -3.45 3.93 2.19
C GLN A 150 -3.72 3.03 0.98
N ASP A 151 -4.96 2.59 0.84
CA ASP A 151 -5.39 1.67 -0.21
C ASP A 151 -6.89 1.82 -0.44
N ALA A 152 -7.36 1.44 -1.62
CA ALA A 152 -8.78 1.39 -1.91
C ALA A 152 -9.13 0.31 -2.93
N LEU A 153 -10.27 -0.33 -2.72
CA LEU A 153 -10.75 -1.46 -3.52
C LEU A 153 -12.15 -1.21 -4.01
N LEU A 154 -12.34 -1.28 -5.33
CA LEU A 154 -13.66 -1.28 -5.95
C LEU A 154 -14.20 -2.71 -6.05
N ILE A 155 -15.35 -2.93 -5.44
CA ILE A 155 -16.10 -4.19 -5.42
C ILE A 155 -17.38 -3.99 -6.26
N PRO A 156 -17.42 -4.47 -7.50
CA PRO A 156 -18.65 -4.51 -8.26
C PRO A 156 -19.62 -5.52 -7.61
N VAL A 157 -20.83 -5.08 -7.24
CA VAL A 157 -21.82 -6.02 -6.68
C VAL A 157 -22.49 -6.76 -7.83
N ALA A 158 -22.24 -8.05 -7.93
CA ALA A 158 -22.70 -8.94 -9.00
C ALA A 158 -24.15 -9.45 -8.82
N ASP A 159 -24.97 -8.79 -7.99
CA ASP A 159 -26.30 -9.27 -7.59
C ASP A 159 -27.47 -8.66 -8.38
N GLY A 160 -27.19 -7.78 -9.35
CA GLY A 160 -28.22 -7.08 -10.12
C GLY A 160 -28.92 -5.95 -9.36
N SER A 161 -28.44 -5.57 -8.16
CA SER A 161 -28.98 -4.44 -7.38
C SER A 161 -28.63 -3.06 -7.94
N GLY A 162 -27.69 -2.99 -8.90
CA GLY A 162 -27.25 -1.72 -9.49
C GLY A 162 -26.49 -0.81 -8.53
N SER A 163 -25.92 -1.35 -7.44
CA SER A 163 -25.02 -0.64 -6.53
C SER A 163 -23.62 -1.28 -6.56
N SER A 164 -22.59 -0.51 -6.26
CA SER A 164 -21.21 -1.00 -6.13
C SER A 164 -20.63 -0.49 -4.82
N GLN A 165 -19.56 -1.11 -4.33
CA GLN A 165 -18.93 -0.72 -3.06
C GLN A 165 -17.48 -0.36 -3.30
N VAL A 166 -17.00 0.72 -2.68
CA VAL A 166 -15.58 1.05 -2.58
C VAL A 166 -15.16 0.92 -1.12
N LEU A 167 -14.19 0.05 -0.86
CA LEU A 167 -13.54 -0.05 0.44
C LEU A 167 -12.33 0.88 0.44
N VAL A 168 -12.26 1.80 1.40
CA VAL A 168 -11.17 2.77 1.55
C VAL A 168 -10.46 2.48 2.87
N LYS A 169 -9.19 2.10 2.79
CA LYS A 169 -8.35 1.82 3.96
C LYS A 169 -7.52 3.05 4.29
N PHE A 170 -7.68 3.56 5.50
CA PHE A 170 -6.83 4.61 6.04
C PHE A 170 -5.62 4.01 6.75
N ASN A 171 -4.52 4.77 6.77
CA ASN A 171 -3.31 4.43 7.52
C ASN A 171 -3.48 4.44 9.05
N LYS A 172 -4.64 4.85 9.57
CA LYS A 172 -5.00 4.81 11.00
C LYS A 172 -6.52 4.75 11.19
N PRO A 173 -7.01 4.34 12.39
CA PRO A 173 -8.43 4.48 12.76
C PRO A 173 -8.91 5.94 12.68
N MET A 174 -10.16 6.11 12.26
CA MET A 174 -10.81 7.39 12.03
C MET A 174 -11.94 7.64 13.03
N ASP A 175 -12.21 8.91 13.30
CA ASP A 175 -13.39 9.30 14.06
C ASP A 175 -14.68 9.08 13.25
N GLY A 176 -15.79 8.81 13.94
CA GLY A 176 -17.09 8.54 13.30
C GLY A 176 -17.60 9.69 12.42
N SER A 177 -17.22 10.94 12.71
CA SER A 177 -17.52 12.10 11.86
C SER A 177 -16.90 12.01 10.46
N SER A 178 -15.86 11.19 10.28
CA SER A 178 -15.22 10.95 8.99
C SER A 178 -16.03 10.00 8.09
N ALA A 179 -17.12 9.41 8.59
CA ALA A 179 -18.07 8.63 7.78
C ALA A 179 -19.11 9.53 7.08
N ASP A 180 -18.70 10.72 6.66
CA ASP A 180 -19.53 11.62 5.84
C ASP A 180 -19.13 11.47 4.37
N LYS A 181 -20.10 11.08 3.55
CA LYS A 181 -19.87 10.88 2.11
C LYS A 181 -19.41 12.13 1.38
N SER A 182 -19.73 13.32 1.88
CA SER A 182 -19.32 14.60 1.27
C SER A 182 -17.82 14.88 1.39
N LEU A 183 -17.10 14.11 2.21
CA LEU A 183 -15.66 14.21 2.39
C LEU A 183 -14.87 13.41 1.33
N TYR A 184 -15.56 12.67 0.46
CA TYR A 184 -14.94 11.75 -0.50
C TYR A 184 -15.38 12.05 -1.91
N ARG A 185 -14.47 11.82 -2.85
CA ARG A 185 -14.73 11.95 -4.27
C ARG A 185 -14.26 10.68 -4.98
N ILE A 186 -15.12 10.15 -5.85
CA ILE A 186 -14.78 9.03 -6.74
C ILE A 186 -14.98 9.51 -8.17
N TYR A 187 -13.93 9.48 -8.99
CA TYR A 187 -13.95 10.10 -10.31
C TYR A 187 -13.14 9.32 -11.34
N ALA A 188 -13.52 9.43 -12.61
CA ALA A 188 -12.74 8.93 -13.74
C ALA A 188 -11.85 10.04 -14.32
N ALA A 189 -10.81 9.69 -15.07
CA ALA A 189 -9.97 10.68 -15.75
C ALA A 189 -10.74 11.49 -16.81
N GLU A 190 -11.74 10.87 -17.42
CA GLU A 190 -12.70 11.50 -18.34
C GLU A 190 -14.11 11.10 -17.90
N GLY A 191 -14.98 12.07 -17.63
CA GLY A 191 -16.37 11.85 -17.24
C GLY A 191 -16.79 12.58 -15.96
N GLU A 192 -18.03 12.34 -15.54
CA GLU A 192 -18.60 12.85 -14.29
C GLU A 192 -18.17 11.98 -13.10
N ASP A 193 -18.17 12.59 -11.92
CA ASP A 193 -17.92 11.89 -10.66
C ASP A 193 -19.01 10.83 -10.39
N LEU A 194 -18.64 9.78 -9.67
CA LEU A 194 -19.59 8.77 -9.22
C LEU A 194 -20.34 9.24 -7.98
N ASP A 195 -21.66 9.05 -7.99
CA ASP A 195 -22.52 9.33 -6.86
C ASP A 195 -22.25 8.37 -5.69
N ILE A 196 -21.80 8.94 -4.56
CA ILE A 196 -21.71 8.24 -3.29
C ILE A 196 -23.09 8.26 -2.61
N LEU A 197 -23.67 7.07 -2.43
CA LEU A 197 -24.97 6.87 -1.81
C LEU A 197 -24.84 6.98 -0.27
N SER A 198 -23.86 6.30 0.31
CA SER A 198 -23.58 6.32 1.75
C SER A 198 -22.11 6.03 2.07
N ALA A 199 -21.70 6.43 3.27
CA ALA A 199 -20.38 6.19 3.84
C ALA A 199 -20.55 5.65 5.26
N SER A 200 -19.83 4.58 5.61
CA SER A 200 -19.84 4.02 6.96
C SER A 200 -18.53 3.30 7.26
N PHE A 201 -18.01 3.43 8.47
CA PHE A 201 -16.88 2.59 8.89
C PHE A 201 -17.33 1.15 9.12
N SER A 202 -16.41 0.23 8.87
CA SER A 202 -16.58 -1.17 9.25
C SER A 202 -16.83 -1.28 10.75
N THR A 203 -17.78 -2.13 11.14
CA THR A 203 -18.13 -2.34 12.56
C THR A 203 -16.99 -2.93 13.40
N THR A 204 -15.97 -3.49 12.75
CA THR A 204 -14.82 -4.14 13.40
C THR A 204 -13.51 -3.35 13.23
N ASP A 205 -13.47 -2.35 12.34
CA ASP A 205 -12.26 -1.58 12.03
C ASP A 205 -12.59 -0.14 11.62
N GLN A 206 -12.34 0.80 12.53
CA GLN A 206 -12.54 2.24 12.30
C GLN A 206 -11.54 2.85 11.30
N SER A 207 -10.57 2.09 10.79
CA SER A 207 -9.70 2.54 9.69
C SER A 207 -10.18 2.10 8.31
N LEU A 208 -11.25 1.32 8.22
CA LEU A 208 -11.81 0.83 6.97
C LEU A 208 -13.18 1.48 6.72
N LEU A 209 -13.26 2.33 5.71
CA LEU A 209 -14.48 3.00 5.29
C LEU A 209 -15.12 2.26 4.11
N GLU A 210 -16.42 2.05 4.21
CA GLU A 210 -17.26 1.45 3.20
C GLU A 210 -18.09 2.55 2.52
N LEU A 211 -17.79 2.81 1.25
CA LEU A 211 -18.53 3.74 0.40
C LEU A 211 -19.46 2.96 -0.51
N ASN A 212 -20.77 3.13 -0.37
CA ASN A 212 -21.72 2.57 -1.32
C ASN A 212 -21.96 3.58 -2.44
N ILE A 213 -21.84 3.13 -3.69
CA ILE A 213 -21.98 3.96 -4.89
C ILE A 213 -23.07 3.41 -5.82
N ALA A 214 -23.60 4.26 -6.70
CA ALA A 214 -24.42 3.82 -7.80
C ALA A 214 -23.60 2.92 -8.76
N GLY A 215 -24.28 2.01 -9.45
CA GLY A 215 -23.65 0.98 -10.30
C GLY A 215 -22.70 1.57 -11.34
N ILE A 216 -21.57 0.89 -11.52
CA ILE A 216 -20.47 1.36 -12.36
C ILE A 216 -20.55 0.83 -13.80
N PRO A 217 -20.26 1.65 -14.82
CA PRO A 217 -19.87 1.17 -16.13
C PRO A 217 -18.63 0.26 -16.06
N SER A 218 -18.64 -0.85 -16.77
CA SER A 218 -17.47 -1.74 -16.86
C SER A 218 -16.36 -1.13 -17.73
N GLY A 219 -15.10 -1.40 -17.38
CA GLY A 219 -13.93 -1.01 -18.20
C GLY A 219 -13.40 0.41 -17.97
N VAL A 220 -13.91 1.15 -16.97
CA VAL A 220 -13.42 2.49 -16.62
C VAL A 220 -12.58 2.44 -15.35
N THR A 221 -11.39 3.03 -15.37
CA THR A 221 -10.56 3.20 -14.16
C THR A 221 -11.04 4.41 -13.38
N TYR A 222 -11.32 4.21 -12.10
CA TYR A 222 -11.74 5.27 -11.19
C TYR A 222 -10.60 5.63 -10.25
N ASN A 223 -10.74 6.75 -9.56
CA ASN A 223 -9.84 7.24 -8.55
C ASN A 223 -10.65 7.57 -7.30
N VAL A 224 -10.07 7.39 -6.12
CA VAL A 224 -10.67 7.88 -4.87
C VAL A 224 -9.70 8.80 -4.15
N MET A 225 -10.25 9.88 -3.60
CA MET A 225 -9.53 10.84 -2.77
C MET A 225 -10.46 11.46 -1.72
N THR A 226 -9.87 12.12 -0.72
CA THR A 226 -10.62 13.01 0.15
C THR A 226 -10.77 14.38 -0.50
N VAL A 227 -11.88 15.09 -0.26
CA VAL A 227 -12.11 16.42 -0.84
C VAL A 227 -11.05 17.44 -0.40
N ASP A 228 -10.53 17.31 0.82
CA ASP A 228 -9.43 18.15 1.31
C ASP A 228 -8.11 17.96 0.52
N GLN A 229 -7.92 16.81 -0.16
CA GLN A 229 -6.77 16.57 -1.04
C GLN A 229 -6.87 17.31 -2.39
N GLU A 230 -8.05 17.82 -2.77
CA GLU A 230 -8.25 18.56 -4.03
C GLU A 230 -7.81 20.03 -3.90
N VAL A 231 -7.88 20.61 -2.69
CA VAL A 231 -7.70 22.05 -2.46
C VAL A 231 -6.24 22.45 -2.24
N GLY A 232 -5.37 21.52 -1.86
CA GLY A 232 -3.93 21.77 -1.70
C GLY A 232 -3.15 20.69 -2.42
N GLY A 233 -2.52 21.03 -3.55
CA GLY A 233 -1.87 20.07 -4.45
C GLY A 233 -0.88 19.11 -3.77
N SER A 234 -1.37 17.95 -3.32
CA SER A 234 -0.73 16.62 -3.13
C SER A 234 -1.61 15.75 -2.22
N PRO A 235 -1.77 14.42 -2.41
CA PRO A 235 -0.96 13.44 -3.16
C PRO A 235 -1.68 12.88 -4.41
N GLU A 236 -1.02 11.97 -5.15
CA GLU A 236 -1.69 11.25 -6.24
C GLU A 236 -2.90 10.45 -5.72
N PRO A 237 -4.05 10.54 -6.40
CA PRO A 237 -5.24 9.79 -6.01
C PRO A 237 -5.01 8.28 -6.08
N VAL A 238 -5.69 7.52 -5.23
CA VAL A 238 -5.60 6.06 -5.26
C VAL A 238 -6.44 5.54 -6.42
N LYS A 239 -5.77 4.95 -7.42
CA LYS A 239 -6.44 4.33 -8.57
C LYS A 239 -7.25 3.12 -8.12
N LEU A 240 -8.56 3.25 -8.27
CA LEU A 240 -9.50 2.14 -8.26
C LEU A 240 -9.44 1.47 -9.63
N VAL A 241 -8.59 0.47 -9.74
CA VAL A 241 -8.70 -0.47 -10.86
C VAL A 241 -9.98 -1.27 -10.57
N PRO A 242 -10.98 -1.28 -11.47
CA PRO A 242 -12.04 -2.28 -11.40
C PRO A 242 -11.30 -3.59 -11.27
N THR A 243 -11.56 -4.33 -10.21
CA THR A 243 -10.98 -5.66 -10.14
C THR A 243 -11.41 -6.34 -11.43
N ALA A 244 -10.46 -6.50 -12.35
CA ALA A 244 -10.41 -7.71 -13.13
C ALA A 244 -10.51 -8.77 -12.05
N THR A 245 -11.70 -9.36 -11.99
CA THR A 245 -11.96 -10.57 -11.25
C THR A 245 -10.73 -11.45 -11.50
N SER A 246 -10.04 -11.82 -10.42
CA SER A 246 -8.84 -12.67 -10.38
C SER A 246 -7.45 -12.08 -10.71
N VAL A 247 -6.58 -12.09 -9.68
CA VAL A 247 -5.20 -12.61 -9.82
C VAL A 247 -4.76 -13.41 -8.60
N PHE A 248 -5.31 -13.15 -7.40
CA PHE A 248 -5.11 -14.03 -6.25
C PHE A 248 -6.42 -14.17 -5.47
N LEU A 249 -7.17 -15.26 -5.71
CA LEU A 249 -8.45 -15.50 -5.03
C LEU A 249 -8.27 -15.57 -3.50
N PRO A 250 -9.15 -14.88 -2.78
CA PRO A 250 -10.26 -15.60 -2.16
C PRO A 250 -11.60 -15.25 -2.83
N SER A 251 -12.41 -16.28 -3.06
CA SER A 251 -13.81 -16.36 -2.66
C SER A 251 -14.53 -15.04 -2.28
N VAL A 252 -15.64 -14.73 -2.97
CA VAL A 252 -16.66 -13.71 -2.57
C VAL A 252 -17.15 -13.93 -1.13
N PHE A 253 -16.94 -15.11 -0.55
CA PHE A 253 -17.30 -15.49 0.82
C PHE A 253 -16.15 -15.38 1.84
N PHE A 254 -15.06 -14.67 1.51
CA PHE A 254 -13.86 -14.53 2.36
C PHE A 254 -13.26 -15.88 2.80
N LYS A 255 -13.27 -16.88 1.89
CA LYS A 255 -12.72 -18.20 2.16
C LYS A 255 -11.31 -18.39 1.60
N THR A 256 -10.44 -18.96 2.43
CA THR A 256 -9.12 -19.45 2.05
C THR A 256 -9.22 -20.90 1.62
N SER A 257 -8.91 -21.17 0.35
CA SER A 257 -8.92 -22.53 -0.20
C SER A 257 -7.69 -23.34 0.18
N GLN A 258 -6.53 -22.69 0.29
CA GLN A 258 -5.26 -23.33 0.56
C GLN A 258 -4.24 -22.32 1.08
N ILE A 259 -3.42 -22.75 2.03
CA ILE A 259 -2.28 -21.98 2.55
C ILE A 259 -1.02 -22.78 2.22
N PHE A 260 -0.08 -22.16 1.52
CA PHE A 260 1.26 -22.69 1.30
C PHE A 260 2.18 -22.22 2.43
N ARG A 261 2.98 -23.13 2.98
CA ARG A 261 3.93 -22.81 4.04
C ARG A 261 5.36 -22.98 3.56
N ASP A 262 6.21 -22.06 4.01
CA ASP A 262 7.66 -22.03 3.79
C ASP A 262 8.35 -23.33 4.21
N THR A 263 7.70 -24.17 5.01
CA THR A 263 8.13 -25.54 5.36
C THR A 263 7.89 -26.58 4.26
N GLY A 264 7.33 -26.20 3.12
CA GLY A 264 6.95 -27.13 2.03
C GLY A 264 5.64 -27.89 2.29
N SER A 265 4.95 -27.58 3.39
CA SER A 265 3.64 -28.14 3.72
C SER A 265 2.48 -27.24 3.23
N THR A 266 1.27 -27.79 3.19
CA THR A 266 0.06 -27.04 2.81
C THR A 266 -1.06 -27.28 3.81
N HIS A 267 -1.81 -26.22 4.16
CA HIS A 267 -3.09 -26.36 4.84
C HIS A 267 -4.22 -26.25 3.84
N ARG A 268 -5.20 -27.15 3.92
CA ARG A 268 -6.39 -27.15 3.05
C ARG A 268 -7.52 -26.36 3.70
N GLY A 269 -8.27 -25.65 2.87
CA GLY A 269 -9.53 -25.02 3.18
C GLY A 269 -10.72 -25.99 3.20
N PRO A 270 -11.96 -25.46 3.27
CA PRO A 270 -12.28 -24.04 3.34
C PRO A 270 -12.02 -23.47 4.73
N ARG A 271 -11.36 -22.32 4.81
CA ARG A 271 -11.06 -21.59 6.05
C ARG A 271 -11.52 -20.13 5.94
N SER A 272 -11.73 -19.45 7.05
CA SER A 272 -12.10 -18.03 7.10
C SER A 272 -10.97 -17.12 7.59
N ASP A 273 -9.78 -17.67 7.79
CA ASP A 273 -8.56 -16.97 8.20
C ASP A 273 -7.46 -17.13 7.14
N PHE A 274 -6.44 -16.26 7.18
CA PHE A 274 -5.33 -16.22 6.20
C PHE A 274 -5.77 -16.02 4.74
N HIS A 275 -6.88 -15.30 4.51
CA HIS A 275 -7.30 -14.93 3.16
C HIS A 275 -6.59 -13.64 2.70
N GLY A 276 -6.41 -13.47 1.39
CA GLY A 276 -5.67 -12.34 0.82
C GLY A 276 -6.24 -10.95 1.15
N PHE A 277 -7.52 -10.85 1.54
CA PHE A 277 -8.16 -9.60 1.97
C PHE A 277 -8.23 -9.42 3.49
N ASP A 278 -7.71 -10.38 4.26
CA ASP A 278 -7.57 -10.20 5.71
C ASP A 278 -6.38 -9.27 5.92
N LEU A 279 -6.65 -7.96 5.93
CA LEU A 279 -5.66 -6.91 6.19
C LEU A 279 -5.68 -6.50 7.68
N VAL A 280 -6.47 -7.19 8.50
CA VAL A 280 -6.87 -6.76 9.85
C VAL A 280 -6.37 -7.69 10.95
N THR A 281 -6.10 -8.96 10.67
CA THR A 281 -5.56 -9.91 11.66
C THR A 281 -4.06 -10.16 11.49
N SER A 282 -3.41 -10.64 12.56
CA SER A 282 -2.00 -11.11 12.51
C SER A 282 -1.81 -12.36 11.63
N SER A 283 -2.89 -12.96 11.15
CA SER A 283 -2.92 -14.05 10.16
C SER A 283 -3.11 -13.55 8.72
N GLY A 284 -3.25 -12.24 8.52
CA GLY A 284 -3.46 -11.60 7.24
C GLY A 284 -2.23 -11.47 6.33
N LEU A 285 -2.40 -10.85 5.16
CA LEU A 285 -1.25 -10.51 4.31
C LEU A 285 -0.35 -9.50 5.05
N THR A 286 0.93 -9.85 5.20
CA THR A 286 1.92 -8.87 5.62
C THR A 286 2.25 -7.99 4.42
N TYR A 287 2.05 -6.68 4.56
CA TYR A 287 2.47 -5.70 3.55
C TYR A 287 3.95 -5.90 3.17
N SER A 288 4.26 -5.75 1.89
CA SER A 288 5.61 -5.76 1.36
C SER A 288 5.79 -4.56 0.45
N SER A 289 6.93 -3.87 0.59
CA SER A 289 7.37 -2.87 -0.39
C SER A 289 8.02 -3.50 -1.63
N GLN A 290 8.23 -4.82 -1.65
CA GLN A 290 8.77 -5.52 -2.81
C GLN A 290 7.65 -5.76 -3.83
N PRO A 291 7.82 -5.32 -5.10
CA PRO A 291 6.85 -5.56 -6.14
C PRO A 291 6.76 -7.05 -6.51
N ILE A 292 5.67 -7.43 -7.16
CA ILE A 292 5.58 -8.71 -7.87
C ILE A 292 6.49 -8.62 -9.09
N MET A 293 7.35 -9.62 -9.28
CA MET A 293 8.31 -9.67 -10.39
C MET A 293 7.96 -10.79 -11.35
N PHE A 294 7.95 -10.49 -12.64
CA PHE A 294 7.88 -11.49 -13.72
C PHE A 294 9.29 -11.77 -14.21
N GLY A 295 9.60 -13.02 -14.53
CA GLY A 295 10.84 -13.40 -15.18
C GLY A 295 10.65 -14.60 -16.11
N ASP A 296 11.69 -15.40 -16.31
CA ASP A 296 11.67 -16.52 -17.26
C ASP A 296 10.80 -17.67 -16.72
N LYS A 297 9.62 -17.81 -17.32
CA LYS A 297 8.58 -18.80 -17.01
C LYS A 297 8.29 -18.85 -15.51
N GLY A 298 8.31 -17.68 -14.86
CA GLY A 298 8.15 -17.58 -13.42
C GLY A 298 7.66 -16.21 -12.96
N VAL A 299 6.99 -16.23 -11.81
CA VAL A 299 6.56 -15.05 -11.06
C VAL A 299 7.10 -15.17 -9.64
N GLN A 300 7.63 -14.08 -9.11
CA GLN A 300 8.12 -13.98 -7.75
C GLN A 300 7.30 -12.95 -6.96
N ILE A 301 6.87 -13.37 -5.77
CA ILE A 301 6.09 -12.59 -4.82
C ILE A 301 6.84 -12.68 -3.50
N ARG A 302 7.62 -11.64 -3.17
CA ARG A 302 8.55 -11.67 -2.04
C ARG A 302 9.49 -12.88 -2.16
N ASP A 303 9.51 -13.71 -1.13
CA ASP A 303 10.34 -14.91 -0.98
C ASP A 303 9.71 -16.13 -1.68
N TRP A 304 8.53 -15.98 -2.28
CA TRP A 304 7.81 -17.06 -2.96
C TRP A 304 7.95 -16.98 -4.47
N ARG A 305 8.14 -18.13 -5.11
CA ARG A 305 8.29 -18.24 -6.55
C ARG A 305 7.35 -19.31 -7.11
N ILE A 306 6.57 -18.93 -8.11
CA ILE A 306 5.77 -19.84 -8.93
C ILE A 306 6.48 -19.93 -10.28
N ARG A 307 7.01 -21.11 -10.63
CA ARG A 307 7.84 -21.26 -11.83
C ARG A 307 7.62 -22.60 -12.51
N GLN A 308 7.63 -22.60 -13.84
CA GLN A 308 7.79 -23.83 -14.61
C GLN A 308 9.24 -24.31 -14.50
N ILE A 309 9.43 -25.52 -13.98
CA ILE A 309 10.75 -26.11 -13.77
C ILE A 309 11.24 -26.82 -15.03
N ASP A 310 10.33 -27.54 -15.70
CA ASP A 310 10.58 -28.23 -16.96
C ASP A 310 9.28 -28.36 -17.76
N ALA A 311 9.31 -29.05 -18.90
CA ALA A 311 8.13 -29.22 -19.77
C ALA A 311 6.94 -29.93 -19.10
N THR A 312 7.14 -30.55 -17.93
CA THR A 312 6.14 -31.37 -17.24
C THR A 312 5.84 -30.92 -15.81
N HIS A 313 6.61 -29.98 -15.23
CA HIS A 313 6.45 -29.54 -13.84
C HIS A 313 6.39 -28.03 -13.69
N MET A 314 5.43 -27.56 -12.88
CA MET A 314 5.43 -26.21 -12.31
C MET A 314 5.33 -26.31 -10.80
N SER A 315 6.02 -25.44 -10.08
CA SER A 315 6.06 -25.49 -8.62
C SER A 315 5.70 -24.17 -7.95
N VAL A 316 5.24 -24.24 -6.70
CA VAL A 316 5.20 -23.13 -5.74
C VAL A 316 6.26 -23.41 -4.68
N SER A 317 7.29 -22.58 -4.65
CA SER A 317 8.48 -22.74 -3.80
C SER A 317 8.79 -21.48 -2.99
N ASN A 318 9.42 -21.64 -1.83
CA ASN A 318 9.97 -20.55 -1.03
C ASN A 318 11.50 -20.44 -1.25
N GLU A 319 12.07 -19.27 -1.00
CA GLU A 319 13.51 -18.97 -1.16
C GLU A 319 14.43 -19.92 -0.38
N ASN A 320 13.93 -20.50 0.72
CA ASN A 320 14.64 -21.53 1.48
C ASN A 320 14.75 -22.89 0.76
N GLY A 321 14.25 -22.98 -0.48
CA GLY A 321 14.28 -24.15 -1.35
C GLY A 321 13.16 -25.17 -1.10
N ASN A 322 12.27 -24.93 -0.13
CA ASN A 322 11.16 -25.83 0.12
C ASN A 322 10.05 -25.63 -0.91
N VAL A 323 9.41 -26.74 -1.31
CA VAL A 323 8.38 -26.77 -2.36
C VAL A 323 7.05 -27.18 -1.76
N SER A 324 6.10 -26.25 -1.70
CA SER A 324 4.78 -26.51 -1.11
C SER A 324 3.84 -27.22 -2.10
N ARG A 325 4.03 -27.01 -3.40
CA ARG A 325 3.17 -27.59 -4.43
C ARG A 325 3.94 -27.84 -5.71
N ILE A 326 3.67 -28.98 -6.34
CA ILE A 326 4.13 -29.33 -7.68
C ILE A 326 2.89 -29.70 -8.49
N TYR A 327 2.68 -29.03 -9.61
CA TYR A 327 1.68 -29.37 -10.62
C TYR A 327 2.39 -30.14 -11.73
N ARG A 328 1.83 -31.29 -12.13
CA ARG A 328 2.36 -32.13 -13.21
C ARG A 328 1.50 -32.02 -14.46
N ALA A 329 2.12 -32.03 -15.64
CA ALA A 329 1.44 -31.91 -16.93
C ALA A 329 0.38 -32.99 -17.18
N ASP A 330 0.45 -34.12 -16.47
CA ASP A 330 -0.56 -35.18 -16.45
C ASP A 330 -1.85 -34.81 -15.68
N GLY A 331 -1.84 -33.69 -14.96
CA GLY A 331 -2.94 -33.19 -14.13
C GLY A 331 -2.86 -33.61 -12.65
N THR A 332 -1.85 -34.37 -12.23
CA THR A 332 -1.68 -34.72 -10.82
C THR A 332 -0.94 -33.61 -10.05
N VAL A 333 -1.07 -33.61 -8.72
CA VAL A 333 -0.44 -32.64 -7.84
C VAL A 333 0.33 -33.32 -6.71
N HIS A 334 1.53 -32.82 -6.44
CA HIS A 334 2.47 -33.32 -5.44
C HIS A 334 2.99 -32.16 -4.58
N GLY A 335 3.95 -32.42 -3.70
CA GLY A 335 4.61 -31.42 -2.88
C GLY A 335 5.80 -32.01 -2.12
N ASN A 336 6.52 -31.16 -1.38
CA ASN A 336 7.65 -31.54 -0.52
C ASN A 336 8.79 -32.29 -1.22
N ASN A 337 9.14 -31.88 -2.43
CA ASN A 337 10.36 -32.33 -3.12
C ASN A 337 11.16 -31.10 -3.61
N LYS A 338 12.37 -30.92 -3.08
CA LYS A 338 13.24 -29.77 -3.33
C LYS A 338 13.85 -29.73 -4.74
N ASP A 339 13.92 -30.87 -5.41
CA ASP A 339 14.45 -30.96 -6.77
C ASP A 339 13.60 -30.16 -7.77
N PHE A 340 12.33 -29.94 -7.42
CA PHE A 340 11.39 -29.13 -8.19
C PHE A 340 11.26 -27.70 -7.64
N SER A 341 12.27 -27.17 -6.96
CA SER A 341 12.22 -25.79 -6.47
C SER A 341 12.45 -24.79 -7.61
N GLY A 342 11.63 -23.73 -7.65
CA GLY A 342 11.84 -22.60 -8.56
C GLY A 342 13.15 -21.83 -8.30
N TYR A 343 13.82 -22.10 -7.18
CA TYR A 343 15.12 -21.55 -6.79
C TYR A 343 16.31 -22.46 -7.13
N GLN A 344 16.10 -23.58 -7.83
CA GLN A 344 17.21 -24.35 -8.43
C GLN A 344 18.01 -23.49 -9.43
N ILE A 345 17.33 -22.52 -10.05
CA ILE A 345 17.94 -21.42 -10.79
C ILE A 345 17.81 -20.19 -9.89
N GLU A 346 18.93 -19.64 -9.44
CA GLU A 346 18.97 -18.54 -8.47
C GLU A 346 18.22 -17.30 -9.00
N GLU A 347 18.59 -16.87 -10.21
CA GLU A 347 17.98 -15.74 -10.88
C GLU A 347 16.59 -16.08 -11.43
N LEU A 348 15.67 -15.11 -11.33
CA LEU A 348 14.35 -15.21 -11.94
C LEU A 348 14.44 -15.05 -13.47
N GLY A 349 15.45 -14.33 -13.96
CA GLY A 349 15.64 -14.01 -15.38
C GLY A 349 14.77 -12.84 -15.84
N GLU A 350 15.01 -12.37 -17.07
CA GLU A 350 14.17 -11.36 -17.71
C GLU A 350 12.75 -11.91 -17.97
N PRO A 351 11.71 -11.07 -17.97
CA PRO A 351 10.33 -11.49 -18.27
C PRO A 351 10.24 -12.23 -19.61
N ALA A 352 9.99 -13.54 -19.56
CA ALA A 352 9.83 -14.38 -20.74
C ALA A 352 8.79 -15.47 -20.48
N CYS A 353 7.78 -15.55 -21.33
CA CYS A 353 6.64 -16.44 -21.21
C CYS A 353 6.02 -16.52 -19.79
N ALA A 354 5.94 -15.37 -19.13
CA ALA A 354 5.23 -15.21 -17.88
C ALA A 354 4.50 -13.87 -17.96
N TYR A 355 3.17 -13.91 -18.03
CA TYR A 355 2.37 -12.71 -18.25
C TYR A 355 0.96 -12.84 -17.72
N LEU A 356 0.38 -11.69 -17.42
CA LEU A 356 -0.96 -11.55 -16.88
C LEU A 356 -1.88 -10.88 -17.91
N THR A 357 -3.11 -11.39 -18.02
CA THR A 357 -4.23 -10.77 -18.75
C THR A 357 -5.38 -10.52 -17.77
N SER A 358 -6.50 -9.98 -18.25
CA SER A 358 -7.74 -9.87 -17.46
C SER A 358 -8.34 -11.22 -17.06
N SER A 359 -8.03 -12.30 -17.77
CA SER A 359 -8.69 -13.60 -17.61
C SER A 359 -7.78 -14.72 -17.06
N PHE A 360 -6.46 -14.59 -17.24
CA PHE A 360 -5.50 -15.59 -16.75
C PHE A 360 -4.10 -15.04 -16.53
N LEU A 361 -3.37 -15.70 -15.63
CA LEU A 361 -1.92 -15.65 -15.51
C LEU A 361 -1.32 -16.86 -16.23
N GLN A 362 -0.47 -16.62 -17.24
CA GLN A 362 0.30 -17.65 -17.91
C GLN A 362 1.73 -17.70 -17.35
N ILE A 363 2.22 -18.92 -17.13
CA ILE A 363 3.59 -19.23 -16.70
C ILE A 363 4.06 -20.40 -17.56
N GLY A 364 4.81 -20.10 -18.61
CA GLY A 364 5.24 -21.06 -19.62
C GLY A 364 4.04 -21.79 -20.24
N ASP A 365 4.01 -23.11 -20.05
CA ASP A 365 2.99 -24.04 -20.53
C ASP A 365 1.79 -24.18 -19.59
N TRP A 366 1.72 -23.35 -18.56
CA TRP A 366 0.71 -23.37 -17.51
C TRP A 366 -0.14 -22.11 -17.50
N ARG A 367 -1.43 -22.25 -17.19
CA ARG A 367 -2.35 -21.14 -16.95
C ARG A 367 -3.07 -21.30 -15.62
N PHE A 368 -3.09 -20.22 -14.85
CA PHE A 368 -4.06 -19.97 -13.79
C PHE A 368 -5.14 -19.08 -14.39
N GLY A 369 -6.33 -19.63 -14.65
CA GLY A 369 -7.41 -18.88 -15.30
C GLY A 369 -8.71 -18.92 -14.53
N GLU A 370 -9.44 -17.82 -14.57
CA GLU A 370 -10.80 -17.74 -14.04
C GLU A 370 -11.79 -18.37 -15.02
N ILE A 371 -12.59 -19.30 -14.53
CA ILE A 371 -13.64 -19.98 -15.29
C ILE A 371 -14.90 -19.98 -14.42
N SER A 372 -15.74 -18.97 -14.62
CA SER A 372 -16.91 -18.72 -13.76
C SER A 372 -16.46 -18.61 -12.30
N THR A 373 -17.03 -19.37 -11.37
CA THR A 373 -16.70 -19.32 -9.94
C THR A 373 -15.43 -20.09 -9.54
N HIS A 374 -14.57 -20.44 -10.51
CA HIS A 374 -13.42 -21.31 -10.30
C HIS A 374 -12.12 -20.67 -10.79
N LEU A 375 -11.05 -20.71 -10.00
CA LEU A 375 -9.69 -20.54 -10.49
C LEU A 375 -9.11 -21.92 -10.81
N SER A 376 -8.69 -22.12 -12.05
CA SER A 376 -8.20 -23.39 -12.54
C SER A 376 -6.72 -23.31 -12.90
N VAL A 377 -5.94 -24.29 -12.43
CA VAL A 377 -4.52 -24.47 -12.77
C VAL A 377 -4.40 -25.56 -13.82
N THR A 378 -3.96 -25.19 -15.01
CA THR A 378 -4.11 -26.03 -16.20
C THR A 378 -2.85 -26.03 -17.05
N HIS A 379 -2.56 -27.15 -17.69
CA HIS A 379 -1.41 -27.32 -18.58
C HIS A 379 -1.87 -27.34 -20.04
N LYS A 380 -1.04 -26.85 -20.96
CA LYS A 380 -1.34 -26.80 -22.42
C LYS A 380 -1.70 -28.15 -23.02
N GLY A 381 -1.23 -29.23 -22.39
CA GLY A 381 -1.55 -30.62 -22.74
C GLY A 381 -3.01 -31.04 -22.45
N GLY A 382 -3.89 -30.10 -22.08
CA GLY A 382 -5.32 -30.36 -21.93
C GLY A 382 -5.73 -30.86 -20.54
N LYS A 383 -4.83 -30.82 -19.55
CA LYS A 383 -5.10 -31.28 -18.17
C LYS A 383 -5.28 -30.13 -17.20
N THR A 384 -6.29 -30.26 -16.34
CA THR A 384 -6.54 -29.40 -15.19
C THR A 384 -6.00 -30.09 -13.95
N ALA A 385 -5.00 -29.48 -13.32
CA ALA A 385 -4.30 -30.03 -12.16
C ALA A 385 -4.96 -29.67 -10.83
N MET A 386 -5.58 -28.49 -10.77
CA MET A 386 -6.26 -28.01 -9.56
C MET A 386 -7.37 -27.04 -9.93
N ILE A 387 -8.45 -27.09 -9.16
CA ILE A 387 -9.54 -26.13 -9.20
C ILE A 387 -9.75 -25.60 -7.79
N TYR A 388 -9.72 -24.27 -7.64
CA TYR A 388 -10.06 -23.55 -6.43
C TYR A 388 -11.42 -22.88 -6.61
N ARG A 389 -12.36 -23.12 -5.71
CA ARG A 389 -13.70 -22.53 -5.77
C ARG A 389 -13.84 -21.30 -4.90
N ASP A 390 -14.79 -20.47 -5.29
CA ASP A 390 -15.29 -19.35 -4.50
C ASP A 390 -15.85 -19.75 -3.12
N ASP A 391 -16.19 -21.01 -2.85
CA ASP A 391 -16.60 -21.47 -1.52
C ASP A 391 -15.43 -21.98 -0.65
N GLY A 392 -14.20 -21.88 -1.13
CA GLY A 392 -12.99 -22.34 -0.43
C GLY A 392 -12.68 -23.82 -0.60
N ARG A 393 -13.48 -24.58 -1.37
CA ARG A 393 -13.19 -25.99 -1.66
C ARG A 393 -12.15 -26.10 -2.79
N ILE A 394 -11.39 -27.20 -2.75
CA ILE A 394 -10.41 -27.54 -3.77
C ILE A 394 -10.71 -28.88 -4.42
N PHE A 395 -10.50 -28.98 -5.72
CA PHE A 395 -10.64 -30.22 -6.48
C PHE A 395 -9.32 -30.50 -7.19
N GLN A 396 -8.67 -31.58 -6.78
CA GLN A 396 -7.40 -32.00 -7.38
C GLN A 396 -7.67 -32.75 -8.69
N GLY A 397 -6.75 -32.59 -9.64
CA GLY A 397 -6.73 -33.38 -10.86
C GLY A 397 -6.21 -34.81 -10.67
N PRO A 398 -6.10 -35.56 -11.77
CA PRO A 398 -6.18 -35.08 -13.15
C PRO A 398 -7.61 -34.91 -13.66
N ARG A 399 -7.93 -33.74 -14.21
CA ARG A 399 -9.22 -33.47 -14.88
C ARG A 399 -9.02 -32.90 -16.29
N THR A 400 -10.09 -32.80 -17.06
CA THR A 400 -10.09 -32.30 -18.47
C THR A 400 -11.09 -31.18 -18.71
N ASP A 401 -12.00 -30.96 -17.78
CA ASP A 401 -12.91 -29.83 -17.70
C ASP A 401 -12.26 -28.66 -16.96
N PHE A 402 -12.86 -27.47 -17.08
CA PHE A 402 -12.34 -26.21 -16.53
C PHE A 402 -10.89 -25.93 -16.98
N ASN A 403 -10.64 -26.08 -18.28
CA ASN A 403 -9.31 -25.85 -18.85
C ASN A 403 -9.15 -24.38 -19.29
N ALA A 404 -8.19 -23.66 -18.71
CA ALA A 404 -7.97 -22.23 -18.98
C ALA A 404 -7.31 -21.96 -20.34
N TRP A 405 -6.86 -23.00 -21.05
CA TRP A 405 -6.45 -22.89 -22.45
C TRP A 405 -7.62 -22.71 -23.42
N GLY A 406 -8.86 -22.89 -22.95
CA GLY A 406 -10.06 -22.50 -23.69
C GLY A 406 -10.41 -21.01 -23.58
N LEU A 407 -9.73 -20.26 -22.70
CA LEU A 407 -9.90 -18.81 -22.60
C LEU A 407 -9.20 -18.12 -23.76
N GLN A 408 -9.79 -17.03 -24.25
CA GLN A 408 -9.21 -16.25 -25.35
C GLN A 408 -7.99 -15.46 -24.87
N ASP A 409 -7.01 -15.31 -25.75
CA ASP A 409 -5.89 -14.43 -25.48
C ASP A 409 -6.36 -12.97 -25.54
N GLU A 410 -6.02 -12.23 -24.49
CA GLU A 410 -6.42 -10.84 -24.28
C GLU A 410 -5.18 -9.93 -24.16
N GLU A 411 -5.41 -8.64 -23.90
CA GLU A 411 -4.34 -7.68 -23.66
C GLU A 411 -3.45 -8.11 -22.47
N ILE A 412 -2.14 -7.98 -22.66
CA ILE A 412 -1.16 -8.25 -21.61
C ILE A 412 -1.09 -7.03 -20.69
N LEU A 413 -1.48 -7.23 -19.44
CA LEU A 413 -1.46 -6.21 -18.39
C LEU A 413 -0.08 -6.11 -17.71
N MET A 414 0.67 -7.22 -17.65
CA MET A 414 1.98 -7.30 -17.01
C MET A 414 2.77 -8.52 -17.50
N GLY A 415 4.10 -8.43 -17.46
CA GLY A 415 5.00 -9.50 -17.90
C GLY A 415 5.21 -9.51 -19.42
N SER A 416 5.59 -10.67 -19.97
CA SER A 416 5.90 -10.83 -21.39
C SER A 416 5.47 -12.20 -21.92
N ASN A 417 4.93 -12.23 -23.14
CA ASN A 417 4.65 -13.45 -23.89
C ASN A 417 5.81 -13.87 -24.83
N GLU A 418 6.91 -13.11 -24.84
CA GLU A 418 8.11 -13.48 -25.60
C GLU A 418 8.68 -14.83 -25.13
N GLY A 419 9.20 -15.63 -26.05
CA GLY A 419 9.75 -16.96 -25.75
C GLY A 419 8.69 -18.03 -25.42
N CYS A 420 7.39 -17.73 -25.51
CA CYS A 420 6.36 -18.76 -25.40
C CYS A 420 6.40 -19.72 -26.59
N GLY A 421 6.43 -21.03 -26.30
CA GLY A 421 6.50 -22.09 -27.30
C GLY A 421 7.93 -22.49 -27.70
N GLU A 422 8.96 -21.77 -27.24
CA GLU A 422 10.35 -22.20 -27.39
C GLU A 422 10.68 -23.22 -26.30
N THR A 423 10.90 -24.48 -26.72
CA THR A 423 11.58 -25.46 -25.88
C THR A 423 12.98 -24.95 -25.61
N ALA A 424 13.30 -24.66 -24.34
CA ALA A 424 14.64 -24.28 -23.93
C ALA A 424 15.61 -25.38 -24.38
N LEU A 425 16.41 -25.07 -25.40
CA LEU A 425 17.58 -25.84 -25.81
C LEU A 425 18.69 -25.51 -24.82
N PHE A 426 18.77 -26.23 -23.71
CA PHE A 426 20.01 -26.28 -22.94
C PHE A 426 20.36 -27.73 -22.63
N ALA A 427 21.59 -28.06 -23.03
CA ALA A 427 22.27 -29.34 -22.98
C ALA A 427 22.97 -29.57 -21.63
#